data_AF-A0A1G1H9U2-F1
#
_entry.id   AF-A0A1G1H9U2-F1
#
_cell.length_a   1.000
_cell.length_b   1.000
_cell.length_c   1.000
_cell.angle_alpha   90.00
_cell.angle_beta   90.00
_cell.angle_gamma   90.00
#
_symmetry.space_group_name_H-M   'P 1'
#
loop_
_entity.id
_entity.type
_entity.pdbx_description
1 polymer ?
#
loop_
_entity_poly.entity_id
_entity_poly.type
_entity_poly.pdbx_seq_one_letter_code
_entity_poly.pdbx_strand_id
1 'polypeptide(L)'
;MTVIGINSVMLGGGGLVAYFIWRLRHRFPSTPRRETIFGGIAAAVSVISSGLILALALVTTGEEFVATAGYALLAHVPVMVIEGIVVGVCAAFLAKVKPEILAGQVQKTPMGHHHAT
;
A
#
# COMPACT_ATOMS: atom_id res chain seq x y z
N MET A 1 15.89 -7.76 -20.13
CA MET A 1 15.64 -8.59 -18.93
C MET A 1 15.86 -7.82 -17.62
N THR A 2 16.81 -6.88 -17.54
CA THR A 2 17.07 -6.08 -16.34
C THR A 2 15.92 -5.14 -15.92
N VAL A 3 15.20 -4.55 -16.89
CA VAL A 3 14.12 -3.58 -16.63
C VAL A 3 12.88 -4.21 -15.97
N ILE A 4 12.49 -5.43 -16.36
CA ILE A 4 11.36 -6.13 -15.72
C ILE A 4 11.70 -6.47 -14.26
N GLY A 5 12.96 -6.83 -13.98
CA GLY A 5 13.43 -7.14 -12.64
C GLY A 5 13.31 -5.96 -11.67
N ILE A 6 13.91 -4.81 -12.02
CA ILE A 6 13.85 -3.62 -11.16
C ILE A 6 12.41 -3.11 -10.99
N ASN A 7 11.59 -3.14 -12.05
CA ASN A 7 10.18 -2.73 -11.97
C ASN A 7 9.36 -3.66 -11.06
N SER A 8 9.65 -4.96 -11.07
CA SER A 8 8.99 -5.92 -10.18
C SER A 8 9.35 -5.67 -8.71
N VAL A 9 10.61 -5.31 -8.43
CA VAL A 9 11.06 -4.94 -7.07
C VAL A 9 10.39 -3.65 -6.62
N MET A 10 10.25 -2.66 -7.50
CA MET A 10 9.56 -1.41 -7.19
C MET A 10 8.09 -1.65 -6.83
N LEU A 11 7.33 -2.30 -7.72
CA LEU A 11 5.89 -2.54 -7.53
C LEU A 11 5.62 -3.53 -6.38
N GLY A 12 6.39 -4.62 -6.30
CA GLY A 12 6.25 -5.62 -5.26
C GLY A 12 6.68 -5.10 -3.88
N GLY A 13 7.78 -4.35 -3.83
CA GLY A 13 8.27 -3.70 -2.62
C GLY A 13 7.27 -2.67 -2.08
N GLY A 14 6.76 -1.78 -2.95
CA GLY A 14 5.71 -0.83 -2.59
C GLY A 14 4.46 -1.52 -2.07
N GLY A 15 4.00 -2.57 -2.75
CA GLY A 15 2.84 -3.37 -2.34
C GLY A 15 3.01 -4.02 -0.96
N LEU A 16 4.21 -4.50 -0.63
CA LEU A 16 4.50 -5.05 0.69
C LEU A 16 4.41 -4.00 1.80
N VAL A 17 4.90 -2.79 1.56
CA VAL A 17 4.78 -1.67 2.50
C VAL A 17 3.31 -1.26 2.68
N ALA A 18 2.53 -1.20 1.59
CA ALA A 18 1.09 -0.98 1.65
C ALA A 18 0.39 -2.03 2.52
N TYR A 19 0.77 -3.30 2.39
CA TYR A 19 0.20 -4.38 3.20
C TYR A 19 0.45 -4.18 4.70
N PHE A 20 1.66 -3.78 5.10
CA PHE A 20 1.95 -3.50 6.51
C PHE A 20 1.13 -2.35 7.07
N ILE A 21 0.96 -1.26 6.31
CA ILE A 21 0.12 -0.12 6.68
C ILE A 21 -1.34 -0.53 6.77
N TRP A 22 -1.81 -1.29 5.79
CA TRP A 22 -3.16 -1.83 5.76
C TRP A 22 -3.43 -2.72 6.97
N ARG A 23 -2.47 -3.55 7.38
CA ARG A 23 -2.59 -4.40 8.58
C ARG A 23 -2.69 -3.56 9.86
N LEU A 24 -1.97 -2.44 9.94
CA LEU A 24 -1.98 -1.54 11.10
C LEU A 24 -3.38 -1.00 11.41
N ARG A 25 -4.29 -0.93 10.43
CA ARG A 25 -5.68 -0.49 10.62
C ARG A 25 -6.43 -1.29 11.70
N HIS A 26 -6.10 -2.56 11.91
CA HIS A 26 -6.74 -3.41 12.92
C HIS A 26 -6.41 -3.01 14.36
N ARG A 27 -5.34 -2.23 14.57
CA ARG A 27 -4.96 -1.72 15.89
C ARG A 27 -5.79 -0.49 16.29
N PHE A 28 -6.53 0.10 15.36
CA PHE A 28 -7.34 1.29 15.57
C PHE A 28 -8.84 0.95 15.66
N PRO A 29 -9.61 1.70 16.46
CA PRO A 29 -11.04 1.50 16.62
C PRO A 29 -11.77 1.56 15.27
N SER A 30 -12.78 0.68 15.10
CA SER A 30 -13.58 0.61 13.87
C SER A 30 -14.38 1.90 13.68
N THR A 31 -13.85 2.76 12.83
CA THR A 31 -14.46 4.04 12.43
C THR A 31 -14.92 3.93 10.98
N PRO A 32 -16.08 4.50 10.59
CA PRO A 32 -16.61 4.39 9.22
C PRO A 32 -15.69 4.97 8.14
N ARG A 33 -14.74 5.86 8.49
CA ARG A 33 -13.73 6.42 7.57
C ARG A 33 -12.39 5.68 7.58
N ARG A 34 -12.23 4.64 8.41
CA ARG A 34 -10.95 3.93 8.60
C ARG A 34 -10.44 3.33 7.30
N GLU A 35 -11.28 2.58 6.58
CA GLU A 35 -10.85 1.89 5.36
C GLU A 35 -10.42 2.87 4.26
N THR A 36 -11.11 4.01 4.13
CA THR A 36 -10.74 5.09 3.19
C THR A 36 -9.39 5.72 3.53
N ILE A 37 -9.18 6.07 4.80
CA ILE A 37 -7.96 6.75 5.25
C ILE A 37 -6.76 5.80 5.17
N PHE A 38 -6.89 4.57 5.70
CA PHE A 38 -5.82 3.59 5.64
C PHE A 38 -5.55 3.10 4.21
N GLY A 39 -6.56 3.01 3.35
CA GLY A 39 -6.40 2.68 1.94
C GLY A 39 -5.61 3.74 1.19
N GLY A 40 -5.98 5.02 1.36
CA GLY A 40 -5.26 6.13 0.75
C GLY A 40 -3.82 6.27 1.27
N ILE A 41 -3.60 6.12 2.57
CA ILE A 41 -2.24 6.16 3.16
C ILE A 41 -1.41 4.98 2.66
N ALA A 42 -1.97 3.76 2.62
CA ALA A 42 -1.25 2.59 2.13
C ALA A 42 -0.81 2.78 0.66
N ALA A 43 -1.70 3.32 -0.18
CA ALA A 43 -1.37 3.63 -1.58
C ALA A 43 -0.29 4.71 -1.69
N ALA A 44 -0.43 5.82 -0.97
CA ALA A 44 0.55 6.91 -1.01
C ALA A 44 1.95 6.43 -0.59
N VAL A 45 2.05 5.65 0.48
CA VAL A 45 3.35 5.13 0.95
C VAL A 45 3.92 4.08 0.01
N SER A 46 3.09 3.25 -0.63
CA SER A 46 3.53 2.31 -1.67
C SER A 46 4.17 3.04 -2.86
N VAL A 47 3.52 4.11 -3.34
CA VAL A 47 4.02 4.92 -4.46
C VAL A 47 5.34 5.62 -4.09
N ILE A 48 5.42 6.21 -2.89
CA ILE A 48 6.68 6.83 -2.40
C ILE A 48 7.80 5.79 -2.32
N SER A 49 7.52 4.61 -1.76
CA SER A 49 8.51 3.54 -1.61
C SER A 49 9.03 3.07 -2.97
N SER A 50 8.14 2.96 -3.96
CA SER A 50 8.49 2.63 -5.34
C SER A 50 9.35 3.72 -5.99
N GLY A 51 8.99 5.00 -5.80
CA GLY A 51 9.76 6.15 -6.28
C GLY A 51 11.15 6.27 -5.63
N LEU A 52 11.29 5.90 -4.35
CA LEU A 52 12.58 5.85 -3.65
C LEU A 52 13.49 4.77 -4.22
N ILE A 53 12.96 3.57 -4.48
CA ILE A 53 13.73 2.47 -5.11
C ILE A 53 14.19 2.91 -6.50
N LEU A 54 13.32 3.58 -7.27
CA LEU A 54 13.68 4.14 -8.57
C LEU A 54 14.80 5.18 -8.45
N ALA A 55 14.66 6.15 -7.54
CA ALA A 55 15.67 7.18 -7.31
C ALA A 55 17.02 6.58 -6.92
N LEU A 56 17.04 5.57 -6.04
CA LEU A 56 18.25 4.84 -5.68
C LEU A 56 18.88 4.14 -6.89
N ALA A 57 18.07 3.49 -7.74
CA ALA A 57 18.57 2.88 -8.96
C ALA A 57 19.22 3.91 -9.91
N LEU A 58 18.62 5.09 -10.06
CA LEU A 58 19.19 6.18 -10.87
C LEU A 58 20.51 6.70 -10.28
N VAL A 59 20.58 6.93 -8.97
CA VAL A 59 21.81 7.39 -8.31
C VAL A 59 22.95 6.37 -8.46
N THR A 60 22.66 5.07 -8.37
CA THR A 60 23.67 4.02 -8.60
C THR A 60 24.14 3.90 -10.05
N THR A 61 23.42 4.51 -11.01
CA THR A 61 23.76 4.47 -12.44
C THR A 61 24.79 5.55 -12.83
N GLY A 62 24.89 6.66 -12.08
CA GLY A 62 25.91 7.71 -12.29
C GLY A 62 25.46 9.12 -11.88
N GLU A 63 26.42 10.02 -11.67
CA GLU A 63 26.15 11.41 -11.20
C GLU A 63 25.25 12.21 -12.15
N GLU A 64 25.30 11.95 -13.46
CA GLU A 64 24.44 12.63 -14.44
C GLU A 64 22.94 12.37 -14.22
N PHE A 65 22.58 11.26 -13.57
CA PHE A 65 21.19 10.89 -13.32
C PHE A 65 20.63 11.43 -12.00
N VAL A 66 21.45 12.10 -11.17
CA VAL A 66 20.99 12.68 -9.89
C VAL A 66 19.94 13.78 -10.14
N ALA A 67 20.15 14.64 -11.15
CA ALA A 67 19.16 15.62 -11.57
C ALA A 67 17.87 14.95 -12.07
N THR A 68 18.01 13.90 -12.88
CA THR A 68 16.90 13.09 -13.40
C THR A 68 16.13 12.37 -12.29
N ALA A 69 16.79 11.93 -11.22
CA ALA A 69 16.15 11.34 -10.04
C ALA A 69 15.25 12.35 -9.31
N GLY A 70 15.69 13.61 -9.21
CA GLY A 70 14.87 14.70 -8.68
C GLY A 70 13.59 14.93 -9.50
N TYR A 71 13.71 14.99 -10.83
CA TYR A 71 12.55 15.12 -11.72
C TYR A 71 11.63 13.89 -11.66
N ALA A 72 12.20 12.69 -11.56
CA ALA A 72 11.43 11.46 -11.41
C ALA A 72 10.59 11.49 -10.13
N LEU A 73 11.18 11.86 -8.98
CA LEU A 73 10.44 11.99 -7.72
C LEU A 73 9.34 13.06 -7.81
N LEU A 74 9.62 14.20 -8.45
CA LEU A 74 8.63 15.25 -8.67
C LEU A 74 7.44 14.74 -9.51
N ALA A 75 7.71 13.97 -10.56
CA ALA A 75 6.69 13.34 -11.40
C ALA A 75 5.88 12.26 -10.68
N HIS A 76 6.39 11.70 -9.59
CA HIS A 76 5.65 10.76 -8.75
C HIS A 76 4.68 11.45 -7.77
N VAL A 77 4.81 12.76 -7.53
CA VAL A 77 3.90 13.48 -6.64
C VAL A 77 2.45 13.49 -7.16
N PRO A 78 2.17 13.85 -8.43
CA PRO A 78 0.82 13.76 -8.99
C PRO A 78 0.27 12.34 -8.97
N VAL A 79 1.09 11.35 -9.33
CA VAL A 79 0.71 9.93 -9.34
C VAL A 79 0.32 9.46 -7.93
N MET A 80 1.11 9.83 -6.91
CA MET A 80 0.83 9.53 -5.52
C MET A 80 -0.52 10.09 -5.05
N VAL A 81 -0.85 11.32 -5.45
CA VAL A 81 -2.14 11.94 -5.11
C VAL A 81 -3.30 11.19 -5.78
N ILE A 82 -3.16 10.90 -7.07
CA ILE A 82 -4.21 10.20 -7.84
C ILE A 82 -4.43 8.79 -7.28
N GLU A 83 -3.36 8.01 -7.09
CA GLU A 83 -3.41 6.66 -6.53
C GLU A 83 -3.99 6.65 -5.11
N GLY A 84 -3.58 7.60 -4.26
CA GLY A 84 -4.12 7.75 -2.91
C GLY A 84 -5.63 7.99 -2.89
N ILE A 85 -6.13 8.84 -3.79
CA ILE A 85 -7.57 9.12 -3.92
C ILE A 85 -8.30 7.89 -4.46
N VAL A 86 -7.83 7.30 -5.56
CA VAL A 86 -8.47 6.17 -6.22
C VAL A 86 -8.57 4.98 -5.27
N VAL A 87 -7.46 4.59 -4.63
CA VAL A 87 -7.45 3.47 -3.68
C VAL A 87 -8.27 3.78 -2.44
N GLY A 88 -8.22 5.01 -1.92
CA GLY A 88 -9.07 5.42 -0.80
C GLY A 88 -10.57 5.29 -1.12
N VAL A 89 -10.99 5.72 -2.32
CA VAL A 89 -12.37 5.58 -2.79
C VAL A 89 -12.75 4.13 -3.02
N CYS A 90 -11.88 3.33 -3.64
CA CYS A 90 -12.08 1.88 -3.82
C CYS A 90 -12.26 1.17 -2.47
N ALA A 91 -11.42 1.48 -1.47
CA ALA A 91 -11.54 0.92 -0.13
C ALA A 91 -12.85 1.35 0.56
N ALA A 92 -13.25 2.62 0.40
CA ALA A 92 -14.53 3.13 0.91
C ALA A 92 -15.72 2.40 0.27
N PHE A 93 -15.66 2.17 -1.05
CA PHE A 93 -16.67 1.47 -1.80
C PHE A 93 -16.78 0.02 -1.35
N LEU A 94 -15.66 -0.70 -1.30
CA LEU A 94 -15.61 -2.09 -0.83
C LEU A 94 -16.14 -2.24 0.59
N ALA A 95 -15.83 -1.30 1.49
CA ALA A 95 -16.36 -1.31 2.85
C ALA A 95 -17.89 -1.18 2.90
N LYS A 96 -18.50 -0.54 1.91
CA LYS A 96 -19.96 -0.38 1.80
C LYS A 96 -20.63 -1.55 1.09
N VAL A 97 -20.05 -2.04 -0.02
CA VAL A 97 -20.73 -3.02 -0.88
C VAL A 97 -20.40 -4.47 -0.55
N LYS A 98 -19.17 -4.75 -0.10
CA LYS A 98 -18.66 -6.09 0.21
C LYS A 98 -17.62 -6.03 1.34
N PRO A 99 -18.04 -5.67 2.57
CA PRO A 99 -17.13 -5.57 3.72
C PRO A 99 -16.41 -6.89 4.03
N GLU A 100 -16.99 -8.02 3.64
CA GLU A 100 -16.42 -9.38 3.76
C GLU A 100 -15.02 -9.50 3.13
N ILE A 101 -14.78 -8.80 2.02
CA ILE A 101 -13.50 -8.81 1.30
C ILE A 101 -12.40 -8.10 2.11
N LEU A 102 -12.76 -7.04 2.85
CA LEU A 102 -11.82 -6.29 3.68
C LEU A 102 -11.65 -6.94 5.07
N ALA A 103 -12.64 -7.71 5.54
CA ALA A 103 -12.60 -8.41 6.82
C ALA A 103 -11.70 -9.65 6.85
N GLY A 104 -10.92 -9.89 5.78
CA GLY A 104 -10.03 -11.02 5.57
C GLY A 104 -9.61 -11.77 6.84
N GLN A 105 -10.27 -12.92 7.06
CA GLN A 105 -9.89 -14.03 7.92
C GLN A 105 -9.35 -13.65 9.32
N VAL A 106 -10.14 -12.91 10.11
CA VAL A 106 -10.12 -13.20 11.56
C VAL A 106 -10.97 -14.45 11.77
N GLN A 107 -10.37 -15.62 11.54
CA GLN A 107 -10.86 -16.86 12.12
C GLN A 107 -10.89 -16.61 13.63
N LYS A 108 -12.08 -16.29 14.17
CA LYS A 108 -12.33 -16.59 15.58
C LYS A 108 -12.23 -18.10 15.66
N THR A 109 -11.07 -18.62 16.06
CA THR A 109 -10.98 -20.00 16.56
C THR A 109 -12.11 -20.14 17.57
N PRO A 110 -13.10 -21.02 17.34
CA PRO A 110 -14.06 -21.31 18.39
C PRO A 110 -13.25 -21.95 19.51
N MET A 111 -13.05 -21.20 20.60
CA MET A 111 -12.63 -21.77 21.86
C MET A 111 -13.69 -22.80 22.23
N GLY A 112 -13.30 -24.07 22.19
CA GLY A 112 -14.20 -25.20 22.39
C GLY A 112 -14.95 -25.05 23.72
N HIS A 113 -16.28 -25.07 23.65
CA HIS A 113 -17.07 -25.49 24.78
C HIS A 113 -17.04 -27.01 24.79
N HIS A 114 -16.02 -27.54 25.45
CA HIS A 114 -16.08 -28.88 26.01
C HIS A 114 -16.99 -28.77 27.25
N HIS A 115 -18.30 -28.86 27.04
CA HIS A 115 -19.21 -29.23 28.12
C HIS A 115 -19.45 -30.73 28.00
N ALA A 116 -18.67 -31.46 28.80
CA ALA A 116 -19.08 -32.72 29.35
C ALA A 116 -20.36 -32.49 30.17
N THR A 117 -21.42 -33.22 29.82
CA THR A 117 -22.40 -33.96 30.65
C THR A 117 -23.67 -34.13 29.84
#